data_AF-A0A2H3BF93-F1
#
_entry.id   AF-A0A2H3BF93-F1
#
_cell.length_a   1.000
_cell.length_b   1.000
_cell.length_c   1.000
_cell.angle_alpha   90.00
_cell.angle_beta   90.00
_cell.angle_gamma   90.00
#
_symmetry.space_group_name_H-M   'P 1'
#
loop_
_entity.id
_entity.type
_entity.pdbx_description
1 polymer ?
#
loop_
_entity_poly.entity_id
_entity_poly.type
_entity_poly.pdbx_seq_one_letter_code
_entity_poly.pdbx_strand_id
1 'polypeptide(L)'
;GALGTGSEEDLHDGLRVEWLKSRARSQRWGEEVLLVKEEMRRTLEGLEHDARQWEAHCMGYEGAGVTTEHREGMQAYAYRQAAVYRSLAASFSALWGTTASETLRPTTCAEEAQEIEAHAEETQVAAMIIV
;
A
#
# COMPACT_ATOMS: atom_id res chain seq x y z
N GLY A 1 18.05 -34.68 -31.93
CA GLY A 1 17.85 -34.12 -30.59
C GLY A 1 19.08 -33.32 -30.25
N ALA A 2 18.97 -32.00 -30.25
CA ALA A 2 20.06 -31.10 -29.90
C ALA A 2 19.73 -30.48 -28.54
N LEU A 3 20.09 -31.20 -27.47
CA LEU A 3 20.06 -30.71 -26.11
C LEU A 3 21.44 -30.97 -25.52
N GLY A 4 22.11 -29.92 -25.10
CA GLY A 4 23.30 -30.02 -24.26
C GLY A 4 24.58 -29.50 -24.89
N THR A 5 24.75 -28.19 -24.88
CA THR A 5 26.02 -27.51 -24.53
C THR A 5 25.69 -26.06 -24.16
N GLY A 6 24.80 -25.86 -23.17
CA GLY A 6 24.94 -24.63 -22.39
C GLY A 6 26.22 -24.81 -21.60
N SER A 7 27.22 -23.96 -21.83
CA SER A 7 28.43 -23.94 -21.02
C SER A 7 28.02 -23.79 -19.55
N GLU A 8 28.80 -24.32 -18.62
CA GLU A 8 28.60 -24.06 -17.18
C GLU A 8 28.51 -22.54 -16.89
N GLU A 9 29.19 -21.75 -17.72
CA GLU A 9 29.12 -20.28 -17.75
C GLU A 9 27.74 -19.77 -18.15
N ASP A 10 27.10 -20.32 -19.18
CA ASP A 10 25.74 -19.94 -19.61
C ASP A 10 24.69 -20.27 -18.54
N LEU A 11 24.89 -21.39 -17.83
CA LEU A 11 24.02 -21.79 -16.72
C LEU A 11 24.19 -20.83 -15.53
N HIS A 12 25.43 -20.47 -15.20
CA HIS A 12 25.74 -19.56 -14.11
C HIS A 12 25.22 -18.14 -14.38
N ASP A 13 25.34 -17.67 -15.63
CA ASP A 13 24.79 -16.38 -16.04
C ASP A 13 23.26 -16.39 -16.06
N GLY A 14 22.63 -17.49 -16.50
CA GLY A 14 21.19 -17.68 -16.38
C GLY A 14 20.70 -17.61 -14.92
N LEU A 15 21.43 -18.27 -14.01
CA LEU A 15 21.12 -18.23 -12.56
C LEU A 15 21.29 -16.83 -11.97
N ARG A 16 22.35 -16.09 -12.34
CA ARG A 16 22.54 -14.70 -11.92
C ARG A 16 21.41 -13.80 -12.38
N VAL A 17 20.96 -13.96 -13.63
CA VAL A 17 19.83 -13.19 -14.18
C VAL A 17 18.54 -13.49 -13.42
N GLU A 18 18.24 -14.77 -13.17
CA GLU A 18 17.03 -15.15 -12.42
C GLU A 18 17.09 -14.69 -10.95
N TRP A 19 18.28 -14.70 -10.34
CA TRP A 19 18.48 -14.13 -9.00
C TRP A 19 18.23 -12.62 -8.99
N LEU A 20 18.82 -11.86 -9.92
CA LEU A 20 18.61 -10.42 -10.04
C LEU A 20 17.14 -10.06 -10.27
N LYS A 21 16.43 -10.82 -11.12
CA LYS A 21 14.98 -10.64 -11.34
C LYS A 21 14.19 -10.89 -10.06
N SER A 22 14.52 -11.94 -9.33
CA SER A 22 13.85 -12.30 -8.07
C SER A 22 14.11 -11.25 -6.98
N ARG A 23 15.35 -10.76 -6.89
CA ARG A 23 15.75 -9.66 -6.00
C ARG A 23 15.00 -8.37 -6.33
N ALA A 24 14.97 -7.97 -7.60
CA ALA A 24 14.24 -6.78 -8.03
C ALA A 24 12.73 -6.86 -7.72
N ARG A 25 12.12 -8.06 -7.82
CA ARG A 25 10.73 -8.28 -7.43
C ARG A 25 10.53 -8.17 -5.91
N SER A 26 11.46 -8.71 -5.13
CA SER A 26 11.42 -8.61 -3.67
C SER A 26 11.54 -7.16 -3.18
N GLN A 27 12.47 -6.39 -3.76
CA GLN A 27 12.62 -4.96 -3.44
C GLN A 27 11.36 -4.17 -3.80
N ARG A 28 10.82 -4.38 -5.01
CA ARG A 28 9.56 -3.75 -5.44
C ARG A 28 8.38 -4.12 -4.54
N TRP A 29 8.30 -5.37 -4.10
CA TRP A 29 7.25 -5.80 -3.17
C TRP A 29 7.29 -5.00 -1.87
N GLY A 30 8.49 -4.71 -1.34
CA GLY A 30 8.65 -3.83 -0.18
C GLY A 30 8.06 -2.43 -0.41
N GLU A 31 8.33 -1.83 -1.57
CA GLU A 31 7.76 -0.53 -1.97
C GLU A 31 6.23 -0.61 -2.10
N GLU A 32 5.72 -1.65 -2.77
CA GLU A 32 4.28 -1.86 -2.97
C GLU A 32 3.53 -2.00 -1.65
N VAL A 33 4.09 -2.71 -0.67
CA VAL A 33 3.50 -2.82 0.68
C VAL A 33 3.41 -1.45 1.36
N LEU A 34 4.45 -0.62 1.24
CA LEU A 34 4.43 0.73 1.80
C LEU A 34 3.40 1.63 1.10
N LEU A 35 3.32 1.56 -0.23
CA LEU A 35 2.33 2.30 -1.02
C LEU A 35 0.91 1.91 -0.66
N VAL A 36 0.62 0.61 -0.51
CA VAL A 36 -0.71 0.13 -0.12
C VAL A 36 -1.09 0.66 1.26
N LYS A 37 -0.19 0.62 2.24
CA LYS A 37 -0.45 1.19 3.58
C LYS A 37 -0.75 2.68 3.54
N GLU A 38 0.01 3.42 2.74
CA GLU A 38 -0.23 4.85 2.58
C GLU A 38 -1.57 5.12 1.90
N GLU A 39 -1.96 4.29 0.92
CA GLU A 39 -3.24 4.48 0.24
C GLU A 39 -4.44 4.08 1.10
N MET A 40 -4.28 3.09 1.98
CA MET A 40 -5.25 2.81 3.04
C MET A 40 -5.42 4.05 3.94
N ARG A 41 -4.32 4.65 4.42
CA ARG A 41 -4.37 5.87 5.23
C ARG A 41 -5.06 7.03 4.50
N ARG A 42 -4.68 7.30 3.24
CA ARG A 42 -5.28 8.36 2.42
C ARG A 42 -6.75 8.14 2.14
N THR A 43 -7.17 6.89 1.95
CA THR A 43 -8.59 6.55 1.79
C THR A 43 -9.40 6.96 3.02
N LEU A 44 -8.92 6.69 4.24
CA LEU A 44 -9.60 7.14 5.46
C LEU A 44 -9.70 8.67 5.54
N GLU A 45 -8.61 9.37 5.21
CA GLU A 45 -8.60 10.83 5.20
C GLU A 45 -9.52 11.43 4.15
N GLY A 46 -9.59 10.82 2.96
CA GLY A 46 -10.48 11.21 1.89
C GLY A 46 -11.95 11.06 2.30
N LEU A 47 -12.31 9.92 2.89
CA LEU A 47 -13.68 9.71 3.38
C LEU A 47 -14.10 10.73 4.45
N GLU A 48 -13.20 11.04 5.37
CA GLU A 48 -13.45 12.04 6.41
C GLU A 48 -13.45 13.48 5.86
N HIS A 49 -12.65 13.76 4.82
CA HIS A 49 -12.73 15.01 4.06
C HIS A 49 -14.10 15.17 3.38
N ASP A 50 -14.56 14.14 2.68
CA ASP A 50 -15.86 14.13 2.00
C ASP A 50 -17.01 14.30 3.00
N ALA A 51 -16.94 13.65 4.16
CA ALA A 51 -17.92 13.83 5.23
C ALA A 51 -18.02 15.29 5.69
N ARG A 52 -16.88 15.97 5.88
CA ARG A 52 -16.85 17.40 6.21
C ARG A 52 -17.35 18.28 5.09
N GLN A 53 -17.10 17.93 3.82
CA GLN A 53 -17.66 18.67 2.70
C GLN A 53 -19.20 18.62 2.72
N TRP A 54 -19.80 17.44 2.94
CA TRP A 54 -21.25 17.31 3.09
C TRP A 54 -21.80 18.21 4.22
N GLU A 55 -21.14 18.24 5.38
CA GLU A 55 -21.51 19.12 6.50
C GLU A 55 -21.33 20.61 6.17
N ALA A 56 -20.29 20.98 5.43
CA ALA A 56 -20.10 22.37 5.02
C ALA A 56 -21.20 22.82 4.03
N HIS A 57 -21.59 21.94 3.09
CA HIS A 57 -22.62 22.23 2.11
C HIS A 57 -24.01 22.45 2.73
N CYS A 58 -24.30 21.86 3.90
CA CYS A 58 -25.59 22.01 4.57
C CYS A 58 -25.88 23.45 5.05
N MET A 59 -24.82 24.27 5.20
CA MET A 59 -24.92 25.67 5.65
C MET A 59 -25.02 26.69 4.50
N GLY A 60 -24.75 26.29 3.25
CA GLY A 60 -24.60 27.22 2.12
C GLY A 60 -25.85 27.45 1.26
N TYR A 61 -26.95 26.72 1.49
CA TYR A 61 -28.16 26.81 0.66
C TYR A 61 -29.10 27.93 1.13
N GLU A 62 -28.74 29.18 0.83
CA GLU A 62 -29.57 30.38 1.06
C GLU A 62 -30.07 31.02 -0.26
N GLY A 63 -30.50 30.19 -1.21
CA GLY A 63 -31.04 30.66 -2.49
C GLY A 63 -32.47 31.19 -2.36
N ALA A 64 -32.79 32.26 -3.10
CA ALA A 64 -34.15 32.77 -3.22
C ALA A 64 -35.08 31.68 -3.80
N GLY A 65 -36.10 31.28 -3.05
CA GLY A 65 -37.10 30.27 -3.46
C GLY A 65 -37.01 28.91 -2.75
N VAL A 66 -36.04 28.70 -1.85
CA VAL A 66 -35.98 27.47 -1.03
C VAL A 66 -36.91 27.61 0.17
N THR A 67 -37.92 26.73 0.28
CA THR A 67 -38.79 26.70 1.46
C THR A 67 -38.05 26.14 2.67
N THR A 68 -38.55 26.42 3.88
CA THR A 68 -37.96 25.90 5.12
C THR A 68 -37.87 24.38 5.12
N GLU A 69 -38.91 23.70 4.64
CA GLU A 69 -38.97 22.24 4.56
C GLU A 69 -37.91 21.67 3.60
N HIS A 70 -37.67 22.34 2.47
CA HIS A 70 -36.62 21.93 1.53
C HIS A 70 -35.23 22.05 2.15
N ARG A 71 -34.97 23.14 2.89
CA ARG A 71 -33.70 23.35 3.59
C ARG A 71 -33.49 22.29 4.68
N GLU A 72 -34.52 21.99 5.46
CA GLU A 72 -34.48 20.92 6.47
C GLU A 72 -34.18 19.56 5.82
N GLY A 73 -34.84 19.24 4.70
CA GLY A 73 -34.59 18.01 3.95
C GLY A 73 -33.16 17.92 3.40
N MET A 74 -32.64 19.00 2.83
CA MET A 74 -31.25 19.07 2.35
C MET A 74 -30.24 18.90 3.48
N GLN A 75 -30.47 19.54 4.63
CA GLN A 75 -29.62 19.39 5.81
C GLN A 75 -29.64 17.96 6.33
N ALA A 76 -30.83 17.38 6.51
CA ALA A 76 -30.98 15.99 6.93
C ALA A 76 -30.28 15.02 5.98
N TYR A 77 -30.38 15.26 4.67
CA TYR A 77 -29.68 14.45 3.67
C TYR A 77 -28.15 14.60 3.76
N ALA A 78 -27.65 15.84 3.88
CA ALA A 78 -26.22 16.11 4.01
C ALA A 78 -25.62 15.44 5.25
N TYR A 79 -26.28 15.55 6.41
CA TYR A 79 -25.86 14.86 7.63
C TYR A 79 -25.90 13.33 7.47
N ARG A 80 -26.91 12.80 6.79
CA ARG A 80 -26.96 11.36 6.47
C ARG A 80 -25.78 10.94 5.60
N GLN A 81 -25.42 11.72 4.57
CA GLN A 81 -24.26 11.42 3.73
C GLN A 81 -22.97 11.46 4.55
N ALA A 82 -22.74 12.50 5.35
CA ALA A 82 -21.58 12.58 6.22
C ALA A 82 -21.47 11.35 7.15
N ALA A 83 -22.59 10.89 7.72
CA ALA A 83 -22.64 9.68 8.53
C ALA A 83 -22.28 8.41 7.73
N VAL A 84 -22.73 8.29 6.47
CA VAL A 84 -22.37 7.17 5.58
C VAL A 84 -20.86 7.14 5.34
N TYR A 85 -20.24 8.27 4.98
CA TYR A 85 -18.80 8.34 4.74
C TYR A 85 -17.99 7.98 5.99
N ARG A 86 -18.39 8.47 7.17
CA ARG A 86 -17.75 8.09 8.44
C ARG A 86 -17.94 6.62 8.78
N SER A 87 -19.10 6.04 8.47
CA SER A 87 -19.34 4.61 8.66
C SER A 87 -18.45 3.74 7.76
N LEU A 88 -18.19 4.21 6.53
CA LEU A 88 -17.28 3.55 5.60
C LEU A 88 -15.82 3.67 6.07
N ALA A 89 -15.42 4.84 6.57
CA ALA A 89 -14.09 5.02 7.16
C ALA A 89 -13.89 4.10 8.38
N ALA A 90 -14.90 3.98 9.24
CA ALA A 90 -14.85 3.08 10.39
C ALA A 90 -14.76 1.61 9.97
N SER A 91 -15.52 1.18 8.95
CA SER A 91 -15.50 -0.21 8.49
C SER A 91 -14.15 -0.57 7.84
N PHE A 92 -13.59 0.31 7.02
CA PHE A 92 -12.25 0.13 6.46
C PHE A 92 -11.16 0.18 7.53
N SER A 93 -11.24 1.08 8.50
CA SER A 93 -10.30 1.12 9.62
C SER A 93 -10.32 -0.19 10.42
N ALA A 94 -11.50 -0.77 10.68
CA ALA A 94 -11.61 -2.05 11.37
C ALA A 94 -11.08 -3.23 10.53
N LEU A 95 -11.42 -3.26 9.24
CA LEU A 95 -10.92 -4.27 8.30
C LEU A 95 -9.39 -4.24 8.23
N TRP A 96 -8.82 -3.06 8.11
CA TRP A 96 -7.39 -2.84 7.94
C TRP A 96 -6.59 -2.99 9.23
N GLY A 97 -7.17 -2.67 10.38
CA GLY A 97 -6.57 -2.96 11.69
C GLY A 97 -6.39 -4.47 11.91
N THR A 98 -7.34 -5.28 11.43
CA THR A 98 -7.28 -6.75 11.50
C THR A 98 -6.20 -7.30 10.56
N THR A 99 -6.20 -6.87 9.29
CA THR A 99 -5.24 -7.36 8.30
C THR A 99 -3.81 -6.89 8.56
N ALA A 100 -3.62 -5.67 9.05
CA ALA A 100 -2.30 -5.17 9.45
C ALA A 100 -1.71 -5.99 10.60
N SER A 101 -2.53 -6.41 11.57
CA SER A 101 -2.07 -7.28 12.66
C SER A 101 -1.65 -8.67 12.18
N GLU A 102 -2.25 -9.19 11.11
CA GLU A 102 -1.98 -10.54 10.58
C GLU A 102 -0.80 -10.56 9.60
N THR A 103 -0.70 -9.55 8.74
CA THR A 103 0.32 -9.44 7.67
C THR A 103 1.63 -8.80 8.11
N LEU A 104 1.64 -8.04 9.22
CA LEU A 104 2.84 -7.39 9.77
C LEU A 104 3.57 -8.21 10.82
N ARG A 105 3.25 -9.50 10.98
CA ARG A 105 4.23 -10.39 11.60
C ARG A 105 5.47 -10.34 10.70
N PRO A 106 6.64 -9.88 11.20
CA PRO A 106 7.86 -10.03 10.44
C PRO A 106 7.98 -11.51 10.14
N THR A 107 7.84 -11.90 8.88
CA THR A 107 8.33 -13.21 8.48
C THR A 107 9.81 -13.12 8.70
N THR A 108 10.33 -13.84 9.69
CA THR A 108 11.75 -13.95 10.06
C THR A 108 12.67 -14.07 8.84
N CYS A 109 12.15 -14.64 7.74
CA CYS A 109 12.78 -14.73 6.42
C CYS A 109 13.22 -13.39 5.80
N ALA A 110 12.56 -12.25 6.06
CA ALA A 110 12.95 -10.95 5.49
C ALA A 110 14.13 -10.31 6.25
N GLU A 111 14.17 -10.49 7.57
CA GLU A 111 15.30 -10.07 8.41
C GLU A 111 16.50 -10.99 8.17
N GLU A 112 16.28 -12.31 8.10
CA GLU A 112 17.30 -13.28 7.70
C GLU A 112 17.82 -13.01 6.28
N ALA A 113 16.97 -12.61 5.33
CA ALA A 113 17.39 -12.24 3.98
C ALA A 113 18.24 -10.96 3.95
N GLN A 114 17.91 -9.95 4.79
CA GLN A 114 18.73 -8.74 4.92
C GLN A 114 20.09 -9.01 5.57
N GLU A 115 20.16 -9.88 6.56
CA GLU A 115 21.42 -10.31 7.18
C GLU A 115 22.29 -11.10 6.20
N ILE A 116 21.69 -12.00 5.42
CA ILE A 116 22.39 -12.71 4.34
C ILE A 116 22.84 -11.75 3.25
N GLU A 117 22.05 -10.71 2.93
CA GLU A 117 22.37 -9.69 1.92
C GLU A 117 23.53 -8.80 2.36
N ALA A 118 23.55 -8.35 3.63
CA ALA A 118 24.68 -7.62 4.21
C ALA A 118 25.97 -8.46 4.18
N HIS A 119 25.85 -9.76 4.47
CA HIS A 119 27.01 -10.66 4.46
C HIS A 119 27.49 -11.00 3.04
N ALA A 120 26.58 -11.09 2.07
CA ALA A 120 26.91 -11.29 0.66
C ALA A 120 27.61 -10.06 0.06
N GLU A 121 27.16 -8.85 0.39
CA GLU A 121 27.82 -7.61 -0.03
C GLU A 121 29.22 -7.47 0.58
N GLU A 122 29.41 -7.79 1.87
CA GLU A 122 30.74 -7.86 2.48
C GLU A 122 31.66 -8.86 1.79
N THR A 123 31.16 -10.05 1.46
CA THR A 123 31.95 -11.10 0.80
C THR A 123 32.32 -10.70 -0.62
N GLN A 124 31.42 -10.06 -1.35
CA GLN A 124 31.66 -9.58 -2.71
C GLN A 124 32.64 -8.40 -2.74
N VAL A 125 32.56 -7.48 -1.78
CA VAL A 125 33.54 -6.39 -1.61
C VAL A 125 34.91 -6.94 -1.21
N ALA A 126 34.98 -7.90 -0.29
CA ALA A 126 36.22 -8.56 0.10
C ALA A 126 36.90 -9.30 -1.07
N ALA A 127 36.13 -10.00 -1.90
CA ALA A 127 36.64 -10.65 -3.11
C ALA A 127 37.15 -9.65 -4.15
N MET A 128 36.60 -8.43 -4.19
CA MET A 128 37.02 -7.37 -5.12
C MET A 128 38.27 -6.60 -4.64
N ILE A 129 38.62 -6.65 -3.34
CA ILE A 129 39.79 -5.97 -2.75
C ILE A 129 41.06 -6.85 -2.78
N ILE A 130 40.93 -8.17 -2.95
CA ILE A 130 42.06 -9.12 -2.89
C ILE A 130 42.71 -9.38 -4.28
N VAL A 131 42.19 -8.81 -5.36
CA VAL A 131 42.79 -8.84 -6.72
C VAL A 131 43.62 -7.58 -6.96
#